data_AF-A0A127A6N8-F1
#
_entry.id   AF-A0A127A6N8-F1
#
_cell.length_a   1.000
_cell.length_b   1.000
_cell.length_c   1.000
_cell.angle_alpha   90.00
_cell.angle_beta   90.00
_cell.angle_gamma   90.00
#
_symmetry.space_group_name_H-M   'P 1'
#
loop_
_entity.id
_entity.type
_entity.pdbx_description
1 polymer ?
#
loop_
_entity_poly.entity_id
_entity_poly.type
_entity_poly.pdbx_seq_one_letter_code
_entity_poly.pdbx_strand_id
1 'polypeptide(L)' 'MTSPDAQRVIARDGGMEVHGYAVASGGGRIYVVWEVASGRRRQRSFNAESVFVPGTTLPWAGVPIPVGQLSGPYRIRR' A
#
# COMPACT_ATOMS: atom_id res chain seq x y z
N MET A 1 -3.22 -21.35 0.71
CA MET A 1 -2.15 -20.46 0.20
C MET A 1 -2.51 -19.03 0.58
N THR A 2 -2.31 -18.69 1.85
CA THR A 2 -2.53 -17.35 2.42
C THR A 2 -1.37 -16.46 1.96
N SER A 3 -1.64 -15.36 1.25
CA SER A 3 -0.57 -14.43 0.87
C SER A 3 0.09 -13.88 2.15
N PRO A 4 1.38 -14.15 2.42
CA PRO A 4 2.03 -13.72 3.66
C PRO A 4 2.57 -12.28 3.62
N ASP A 5 2.44 -11.55 2.50
CA ASP A 5 3.36 -10.43 2.20
C ASP A 5 2.74 -9.03 2.10
N ALA A 6 1.53 -8.81 2.65
CA ALA A 6 0.97 -7.46 2.63
C ALA A 6 1.60 -6.58 3.73
N GLN A 7 2.70 -5.93 3.39
CA GLN A 7 3.46 -5.06 4.29
C GLN A 7 2.73 -3.72 4.49
N ARG A 8 2.52 -3.30 5.76
CA ARG A 8 2.07 -1.93 6.05
C ARG A 8 3.12 -0.94 5.57
N VAL A 9 2.67 0.11 4.88
CA VAL A 9 3.53 1.16 4.33
C VAL A 9 2.91 2.53 4.48
N ILE A 10 3.77 3.54 4.42
CA ILE A 10 3.42 4.95 4.32
C ILE A 10 4.00 5.46 3.01
N ALA A 11 3.17 5.99 2.12
CA ALA A 11 3.60 6.55 0.85
C ALA A 11 3.43 8.07 0.85
N ARG A 12 4.46 8.81 0.39
CA ARG A 12 4.46 10.28 0.34
C ARG A 12 4.73 10.78 -1.07
N ASP A 13 3.76 11.40 -1.72
CA ASP A 13 3.89 11.88 -3.10
C ASP A 13 3.18 13.22 -3.28
N GLY A 14 3.90 14.25 -3.72
CA GLY A 14 3.30 15.56 -4.05
C GLY A 14 2.47 16.20 -2.93
N GLY A 15 2.88 16.05 -1.67
CA GLY A 15 2.14 16.56 -0.50
C GLY A 15 1.02 15.66 0.02
N MET A 16 0.76 14.52 -0.63
CA MET A 16 -0.15 13.48 -0.15
C MET A 16 0.61 12.47 0.71
N GLU A 17 0.05 12.10 1.86
CA GLU A 17 0.50 10.97 2.67
C GLU A 17 -0.59 9.89 2.70
N VAL A 18 -0.22 8.65 2.39
CA VAL A 18 -1.12 7.49 2.35
C VAL A 18 -0.59 6.43 3.30
N HIS A 19 -1.46 5.97 4.19
CA HIS A 19 -1.20 4.83 5.07
C HIS A 19 -1.95 3.62 4.54
N GLY A 20 -1.21 2.60 4.10
CA GLY A 20 -1.80 1.48 3.39
C GLY A 20 -0.96 0.22 3.48
N TYR A 21 -1.18 -0.67 2.51
CA TYR A 21 -0.52 -1.96 2.40
C TYR A 21 0.12 -2.10 1.02
N ALA A 22 1.40 -2.42 0.97
CA ALA A 22 2.07 -2.81 -0.25
C ALA A 22 1.58 -4.20 -0.66
N VAL A 23 1.10 -4.32 -1.91
CA VAL A 23 0.53 -5.57 -2.45
C VAL A 23 1.29 -6.12 -3.65
N ALA A 24 2.17 -5.32 -4.25
CA ALA A 24 3.08 -5.72 -5.33
C ALA A 24 4.21 -4.71 -5.49
N SER A 25 5.32 -5.15 -6.09
CA SER A 25 6.44 -4.30 -6.50
C SER A 25 6.92 -4.66 -7.91
N GLY A 26 7.44 -3.68 -8.65
CA GLY A 26 8.00 -3.90 -9.99
C GLY A 26 8.33 -2.60 -10.71
N GLY A 27 9.39 -2.61 -11.53
CA GLY A 27 9.79 -1.44 -12.34
C GLY A 27 10.08 -0.18 -11.51
N GLY A 28 10.68 -0.33 -10.33
CA GLY A 28 10.95 0.80 -9.42
C GLY A 28 9.71 1.37 -8.72
N ARG A 29 8.57 0.68 -8.78
CA ARG A 29 7.31 1.12 -8.17
C ARG A 29 6.74 0.12 -7.18
N ILE A 30 5.99 0.64 -6.22
CA ILE A 30 5.26 -0.13 -5.21
C ILE A 30 3.77 0.16 -5.36
N TYR A 31 2.96 -0.89 -5.47
CA TYR A 31 1.51 -0.78 -5.52
C TYR A 31 0.95 -0.84 -4.10
N VAL A 32 0.25 0.22 -3.70
CA VAL A 32 -0.28 0.38 -2.35
C VAL A 32 -1.80 0.45 -2.40
N VAL A 33 -2.45 -0.33 -1.55
CA VAL A 33 -3.90 -0.33 -1.30
C VAL A 33 -4.17 0.33 0.04
N TRP A 34 -5.19 1.18 0.12
CA TRP A 34 -5.64 1.81 1.36
C TRP A 34 -7.16 2.02 1.34
N GLU A 35 -7.73 2.27 2.52
CA GLU A 35 -9.13 2.63 2.68
C GLU A 35 -9.24 4.07 3.17
N VAL A 36 -10.21 4.82 2.63
CA VAL A 36 -10.53 6.17 3.10
C VAL A 36 -11.70 6.13 4.08
N ALA A 37 -11.88 7.18 4.88
CA ALA A 37 -12.90 7.25 5.93
C ALA A 37 -14.34 6.92 5.49
N SER A 38 -14.66 7.07 4.20
CA SER A 38 -15.96 6.69 3.64
C SER A 38 -16.11 5.18 3.38
N GLY A 39 -15.20 4.34 3.86
CA GLY A 39 -15.14 2.89 3.57
C GLY A 39 -14.76 2.54 2.12
N ARG A 40 -14.29 3.52 1.33
CA ARG A 40 -13.92 3.28 -0.07
C ARG A 40 -12.46 2.82 -0.14
N ARG A 41 -12.24 1.69 -0.80
CA ARG A 41 -10.90 1.20 -1.12
C ARG A 41 -10.30 1.97 -2.30
N ARG A 42 -9.04 2.34 -2.18
CA ARG A 42 -8.23 3.01 -3.19
C ARG A 42 -6.96 2.22 -3.43
N GLN A 43 -6.41 2.40 -4.62
CA GLN A 43 -5.13 1.83 -4.97
C GLN A 43 -4.38 2.75 -5.94
N ARG A 44 -3.06 2.83 -5.78
CA ARG A 44 -2.15 3.55 -6.67
C ARG A 44 -0.75 2.95 -6.60
N SER A 45 0.06 3.17 -7.63
CA SER A 45 1.51 2.90 -7.58
C SER A 45 2.28 4.17 -7.20
N PHE A 46 3.34 3.98 -6.42
CA PHE A 46 4.25 5.02 -5.95
C PHE A 46 5.68 4.68 -6.38
N ASN A 47 6.57 5.67 -6.49
CA ASN A 47 7.99 5.39 -6.62
C ASN A 47 8.47 4.64 -5.37
N ALA A 48 9.38 3.69 -5.52
CA ALA A 48 9.88 2.92 -4.38
C ALA A 48 10.52 3.81 -3.30
N GLU A 49 11.23 4.86 -3.72
CA GLU A 49 11.85 5.85 -2.82
C GLU A 49 10.85 6.64 -1.97
N SER A 50 9.58 6.68 -2.39
CA SER A 50 8.53 7.43 -1.70
C SER A 50 7.65 6.56 -0.80
N VAL A 51 8.01 5.30 -0.61
CA VAL A 51 7.29 4.33 0.21
C VAL A 51 8.17 3.85 1.36
N PHE A 52 7.65 3.97 2.57
CA PHE A 52 8.37 3.71 3.82
C PHE A 52 7.67 2.62 4.62
N VAL A 53 8.46 1.79 5.30
CA VAL A 53 7.93 0.92 6.35
C VAL A 53 7.68 1.78 7.60
N PRO A 54 6.48 1.72 8.21
CA PRO A 54 6.17 2.49 9.40
C PRO A 54 7.12 2.16 10.55
N GLY A 55 7.44 3.16 11.36
CA GLY A 55 8.30 3.03 12.53
C GLY A 55 7.78 3.88 13.69
N THR A 56 8.60 4.06 14.72
CA THR A 56 8.24 4.88 15.90
C THR A 56 8.10 6.37 15.54
N THR A 57 9.01 6.90 14.71
CA THR A 57 9.01 8.31 14.28
C THR A 57 7.94 8.60 13.22
N LEU A 58 7.57 7.60 12.43
CA LEU A 58 6.55 7.70 11.39
C LEU A 58 5.58 6.52 11.53
N PRO A 59 4.63 6.62 12.47
CA PRO A 59 3.71 5.53 12.78
C PRO A 59 2.66 5.38 11.69
N TRP A 60 2.18 4.15 11.51
CA TRP A 60 1.05 3.87 10.63
C TRP A 60 -0.26 4.27 11.31
N ALA A 61 -1.10 5.01 10.58
CA ALA A 61 -2.39 5.52 11.03
C ALA A 61 -3.52 5.24 10.02
N GLY A 62 -3.33 4.24 9.16
CA GLY A 62 -4.32 3.83 8.16
C GLY A 62 -5.50 3.08 8.76
N VAL A 63 -6.53 2.85 7.95
CA VAL A 63 -7.62 1.93 8.30
C VAL A 63 -7.18 0.50 7.99
N PRO A 64 -7.30 -0.46 8.95
CA PRO A 64 -6.92 -1.84 8.71
C PRO A 64 -7.80 -2.49 7.63
N ILE A 65 -7.16 -3.20 6.69
CA ILE A 65 -7.86 -3.96 5.64
C ILE A 65 -7.62 -5.45 5.91
N PRO A 66 -8.67 -6.30 5.91
CA PRO A 66 -8.50 -7.73 6.04
C PRO A 66 -7.58 -8.30 4.95
N VAL A 67 -6.65 -9.20 5.31
CA VAL A 67 -5.65 -9.74 4.37
C VAL A 67 -6.27 -10.36 3.12
N GLY A 68 -7.42 -11.04 3.24
CA GLY A 68 -8.15 -11.59 2.09
C GLY A 68 -8.65 -10.54 1.09
N GLN A 69 -8.66 -9.27 1.48
CA GLN A 69 -9.07 -8.13 0.65
C GLN A 69 -7.87 -7.31 0.13
N LEU A 70 -6.64 -7.70 0.48
CA LEU A 70 -5.40 -7.10 -0.02
C LEU A 70 -5.04 -7.76 -1.35
N SER A 71 -5.72 -7.33 -2.41
CA SER A 71 -5.45 -7.75 -3.78
C SER A 71 -5.08 -6.53 -4.62
N GLY A 72 -3.94 -6.59 -5.31
CA GLY A 72 -3.64 -5.67 -6.42
C GLY A 72 -4.44 -6.05 -7.68
N PRO A 73 -4.50 -5.21 -8.72
CA PRO A 73 -5.07 -5.56 -10.00
C PRO A 73 -4.26 -6.73 -10.55
N TYR A 74 -4.99 -7.73 -11.01
CA TYR A 74 -4.47 -8.95 -11.60
C TYR A 74 -3.38 -8.69 -12.65
N ARG A 75 -2.32 -9.51 -12.55
CA ARG A 75 -1.26 -9.85 -13.54
C ARG A 75 -0.77 -8.73 -14.46
N ILE A 76 0.46 -8.26 -14.21
CA ILE A 76 1.33 -7.76 -15.29
C ILE A 76 1.48 -8.91 -16.29
N ARG A 77 0.87 -8.78 -17.47
CA ARG A 77 1.20 -9.65 -18.60
C ARG A 77 2.64 -9.34 -18.99
N ARG A 78 3.48 -10.38 -19.04
CA ARG A 78 4.81 -10.32 -19.67
C ARG A 78 4.65 -9.97 -21.15
#